data_AF-A0A948SXL6-F1
#
_entry.id   AF-A0A948SXL6-F1
#
_cell.length_a   1.000
_cell.length_b   1.000
_cell.length_c   1.000
_cell.angle_alpha   90.00
_cell.angle_beta   90.00
_cell.angle_gamma   90.00
#
_symmetry.space_group_name_H-M   'P 1'
#
loop_
_entity.id
_entity.type
_entity.pdbx_description
1 polymer ?
#
loop_
_entity_poly.entity_id
_entity_poly.type
_entity_poly.pdbx_seq_one_letter_code
_entity_poly.pdbx_strand_id
1 'polypeptide(L)'
;MAKFETLNDLSQGDRKFRGRWVCDKRHRILYVRDDNEGEEAVEIEASLIGAEPNALVAVFAEKQKNGRRVTRTARLEGSWRMNERHQLEFEVSRASGIHDVLTFKGRWKLGPSQEIVYVWRRTNLLTKTRTQEELTLRGWWDLSSDHRLTYTLQGSGEPSLLFAGTFQTRSLSAKKGQLSYQLGASVEGKKSRRVLTLFGRWKLSADLDLIFEIACSDGRLHEIRFGTEIEITPSWEAAVRLVGRQGEPLGGEIRFSREFLKNGGGGFVRLRRTLRDSAVEAGFSVPW
;
A
#
# COMPACT_ATOMS: atom_id res chain seq x y z
N MET A 1 -6.47 29.62 -1.77
CA MET A 1 -5.52 28.48 -1.76
C MET A 1 -4.65 28.64 -0.52
N ALA A 2 -4.57 27.65 0.37
CA ALA A 2 -3.72 27.75 1.57
C ALA A 2 -2.24 27.74 1.15
N LYS A 3 -1.43 28.65 1.71
CA LYS A 3 0.02 28.68 1.45
C LYS A 3 0.69 27.69 2.42
N PHE A 4 1.25 26.62 1.88
CA PHE A 4 2.02 25.65 2.66
C PHE A 4 3.47 26.10 2.76
N GLU A 5 4.08 25.93 3.94
CA GLU A 5 5.52 26.12 4.11
C GLU A 5 6.19 24.75 3.94
N THR A 6 7.06 24.61 2.93
CA THR A 6 7.94 23.44 2.81
C THR A 6 8.96 23.51 3.94
N LEU A 7 8.99 22.48 4.79
CA LEU A 7 9.74 22.50 6.05
C LEU A 7 10.69 21.30 6.16
N ASN A 8 11.32 20.93 5.06
CA ASN A 8 12.27 19.83 5.01
C ASN A 8 13.48 20.09 5.89
N ASP A 9 14.00 21.32 5.84
CA ASP A 9 15.02 21.86 6.72
C ASP A 9 14.45 22.98 7.57
N LEU A 10 14.76 22.98 8.87
CA LEU A 10 14.35 24.07 9.74
C LEU A 10 15.27 25.27 9.51
N SER A 11 14.68 26.40 9.12
CA SER A 11 15.37 27.68 8.99
C SER A 11 14.55 28.81 9.61
N GLN A 12 15.25 29.82 10.13
CA GLN A 12 14.65 31.05 10.64
C GLN A 12 15.51 32.24 10.18
N GLY A 13 14.99 33.00 9.22
CA GLY A 13 15.81 33.96 8.48
C GLY A 13 16.93 33.23 7.72
N ASP A 14 18.16 33.73 7.84
CA ASP A 14 19.34 33.12 7.20
C ASP A 14 19.95 31.97 8.01
N ARG A 15 19.44 31.71 9.21
CA ARG A 15 19.95 30.65 10.09
C ARG A 15 19.30 29.33 9.76
N LYS A 16 20.10 28.33 9.41
CA LYS A 16 19.70 26.92 9.32
C LYS A 16 19.99 26.20 10.64
N PHE A 17 19.05 25.39 11.09
CA PHE A 17 19.21 24.58 12.30
C PHE A 17 19.53 23.15 11.92
N ARG A 18 20.58 22.60 12.51
CA ARG A 18 20.90 21.18 12.39
C ARG A 18 19.97 20.37 13.28
N GLY A 19 19.47 19.26 12.76
CA GLY A 19 18.54 18.39 13.46
C GLY A 19 17.98 17.32 12.55
N ARG A 20 16.94 16.64 13.02
CA ARG A 20 16.28 15.54 12.31
C ARG A 20 14.79 15.48 12.59
N TRP A 21 14.05 15.00 11.62
CA TRP A 21 12.65 14.66 11.77
C TRP A 21 12.48 13.27 12.39
N VAL A 22 11.61 13.16 13.40
CA VAL A 22 11.26 11.86 14.02
C VAL A 22 9.75 11.73 14.19
N CYS A 23 9.24 10.50 14.04
CA CYS A 23 7.87 10.16 14.41
C CYS A 23 7.85 9.50 15.80
N ASP A 24 7.20 10.14 16.76
CA ASP A 24 7.16 9.61 18.13
C ASP A 24 6.13 8.47 18.30
N LYS A 25 6.04 7.91 19.52
CA LYS A 25 5.10 6.82 19.86
C LYS A 25 3.62 7.26 19.84
N ARG A 26 3.36 8.57 19.81
CA ARG A 26 2.02 9.18 19.75
C ARG A 26 1.69 9.66 18.33
N HIS A 27 2.51 9.30 17.35
CA HIS A 27 2.37 9.66 15.94
C HIS A 27 2.42 11.18 15.70
N ARG A 28 3.21 11.86 16.52
CA ARG A 28 3.57 13.26 16.31
C ARG A 28 4.85 13.32 15.52
N ILE A 29 4.92 14.27 14.61
CA ILE A 29 6.13 14.57 13.85
C ILE A 29 6.89 15.64 14.61
N LEU A 30 8.11 15.32 15.02
CA LEU A 30 8.95 16.18 15.82
C LEU A 30 10.17 16.60 15.02
N TYR A 31 10.54 17.87 15.07
CA TYR A 31 11.87 18.30 14.70
C TYR A 31 12.74 18.32 15.96
N VAL A 32 13.77 17.48 15.99
CA VAL A 32 14.71 17.38 17.10
C VAL A 32 16.01 18.05 16.68
N ARG A 33 16.43 19.07 17.44
CA ARG A 33 17.67 19.81 17.16
C ARG A 33 18.88 19.03 17.67
N ASP A 34 19.94 19.01 16.88
CA ASP A 34 21.25 18.51 17.32
C ASP A 34 21.91 19.61 18.15
N ASP A 35 21.76 19.59 19.47
CA ASP A 35 22.49 20.51 20.35
C ASP A 35 23.83 19.92 20.78
N ASN A 36 24.85 20.79 20.83
CA ASN A 36 26.23 20.41 21.16
C ASN A 36 26.40 19.89 22.60
N GLU A 37 25.41 20.10 23.47
CA GLU A 37 25.44 19.71 24.89
C GLU A 37 24.78 18.34 25.15
N GLY A 38 24.34 17.63 24.09
CA GLY A 38 23.78 16.28 24.20
C GLY A 38 22.32 16.20 24.64
N GLU A 39 21.68 17.34 24.93
CA GLU A 39 20.24 17.41 25.17
C GLU A 39 19.48 17.60 23.85
N GLU A 40 18.67 16.61 23.47
CA GLU A 40 17.78 16.71 22.30
C GLU A 40 16.62 17.67 22.60
N ALA A 41 16.65 18.88 22.03
CA ALA A 41 15.54 19.83 22.12
C ALA A 41 14.51 19.60 21.01
N VAL A 42 13.23 19.41 21.39
CA VAL A 42 12.11 19.37 20.45
C VAL A 42 11.70 20.80 20.10
N GLU A 43 11.95 21.21 18.86
CA GLU A 43 11.66 22.57 18.41
C GLU A 43 10.24 22.68 17.83
N ILE A 44 9.81 21.66 17.08
CA ILE A 44 8.49 21.63 16.44
C ILE A 44 7.78 20.34 16.83
N GLU A 45 6.52 20.47 17.25
CA GLU A 45 5.59 19.37 17.40
C GLU A 45 4.43 19.55 16.40
N ALA A 46 4.35 18.65 15.43
CA ALA A 46 3.32 18.66 14.40
C ALA A 46 2.43 17.41 14.47
N SER A 47 1.14 17.60 14.17
CA SER A 47 0.16 16.52 14.01
C SER A 47 -0.05 16.22 12.54
N LEU A 48 -0.09 14.94 12.18
CA LEU A 48 -0.37 14.48 10.83
C LEU A 48 -1.80 14.83 10.42
N ILE A 49 -1.97 15.39 9.22
CA ILE A 49 -3.31 15.71 8.68
C ILE A 49 -3.51 15.24 7.24
N GLY A 50 -2.45 14.89 6.50
CA GLY A 50 -2.57 14.46 5.12
C GLY A 50 -1.34 13.74 4.60
N ALA A 51 -1.55 12.93 3.57
CA ALA A 51 -0.52 12.23 2.83
C ALA A 51 -0.70 12.55 1.35
N GLU A 52 0.39 12.96 0.72
CA GLU A 52 0.50 13.23 -0.70
C GLU A 52 1.60 12.35 -1.30
N PRO A 53 1.65 12.21 -2.64
CA PRO A 53 2.59 11.26 -3.25
C PRO A 53 4.05 11.51 -2.91
N ASN A 54 4.44 12.78 -2.85
CA ASN A 54 5.78 13.25 -2.55
C ASN A 54 5.85 14.09 -1.27
N ALA A 55 4.81 14.02 -0.42
CA ALA A 55 4.79 14.83 0.79
C ALA A 55 3.97 14.26 1.94
N LEU A 56 4.40 14.59 3.15
CA LEU A 56 3.66 14.42 4.38
C LEU A 56 3.16 15.79 4.84
N VAL A 57 1.84 15.92 5.03
CA VAL A 57 1.22 17.18 5.44
C VAL A 57 0.93 17.14 6.93
N ALA A 58 1.49 18.11 7.66
CA ALA A 58 1.37 18.18 9.10
C ALA A 58 0.97 19.60 9.55
N VAL A 59 0.27 19.68 10.67
CA VAL A 59 -0.15 20.94 11.29
C VAL A 59 0.57 21.14 12.60
N PHE A 60 1.11 22.33 12.83
CA PHE A 60 1.75 22.69 14.08
C PHE A 60 1.23 24.04 14.56
N ALA A 61 1.40 24.30 15.86
CA ALA A 61 0.99 25.55 16.44
C ALA A 61 2.21 26.33 16.92
N GLU A 62 2.33 27.57 16.47
CA GLU A 62 3.41 28.48 16.82
C GLU A 62 2.87 29.57 17.75
N LYS A 63 3.66 29.95 18.75
CA LYS A 63 3.35 31.11 19.60
C LYS A 63 4.09 32.33 19.05
N GLN A 64 3.34 33.33 18.59
CA GLN A 64 3.90 34.58 18.11
C GLN A 64 4.41 35.47 19.27
N LYS A 65 5.24 36.47 18.95
CA LYS A 65 5.82 37.42 19.92
C LYS A 65 4.76 38.14 20.77
N ASN A 66 3.57 38.39 20.23
CA ASN A 66 2.43 38.99 20.94
C ASN A 66 1.66 37.99 21.83
N GLY A 67 2.13 36.76 21.98
CA GLY A 67 1.48 35.70 22.74
C GLY A 67 0.35 34.97 22.00
N ARG A 68 -0.05 35.42 20.80
CA ARG A 68 -1.08 34.76 19.99
C ARG A 68 -0.58 33.41 19.49
N ARG A 69 -1.42 32.38 19.61
CA ARG A 69 -1.17 31.07 19.01
C ARG A 69 -1.71 31.05 17.58
N VAL A 70 -0.86 30.69 16.63
CA VAL A 70 -1.22 30.56 15.21
C VAL A 70 -0.98 29.12 14.78
N THR A 71 -1.97 28.55 14.10
CA THR A 71 -1.85 27.23 13.51
C THR A 71 -1.30 27.36 12.10
N ARG A 72 -0.25 26.62 11.79
CA ARG A 72 0.36 26.57 10.46
C ARG A 72 0.35 25.15 9.92
N THR A 73 0.37 25.04 8.60
CA THR A 73 0.51 23.76 7.90
C THR A 73 1.86 23.69 7.24
N ALA A 74 2.62 22.64 7.56
CA ALA A 74 3.88 22.29 6.93
C ALA A 74 3.69 21.15 5.94
N ARG A 75 4.48 21.20 4.87
CA ARG A 75 4.68 20.10 3.93
C ARG A 75 6.11 19.59 4.10
N LEU A 76 6.27 18.31 4.42
CA LEU A 76 7.57 17.64 4.40
C LEU A 76 7.67 16.87 3.09
N GLU A 77 8.55 17.28 2.20
CA GLU A 77 8.77 16.59 0.92
C GLU A 77 9.61 15.33 1.12
N GLY A 78 9.36 14.31 0.31
CA GLY A 78 9.98 13.01 0.50
C GLY A 78 9.30 11.91 -0.30
N SER A 79 9.62 10.67 0.05
CA SER A 79 9.06 9.48 -0.58
C SER A 79 8.38 8.59 0.45
N TRP A 80 7.27 7.98 0.05
CA TRP A 80 6.68 6.89 0.83
C TRP A 80 7.43 5.61 0.54
N ARG A 81 7.53 4.72 1.53
CA ARG A 81 7.99 3.34 1.35
C ARG A 81 7.36 2.41 2.37
N MET A 82 7.53 1.11 2.15
CA MET A 82 7.14 0.07 3.08
C MET A 82 8.41 -0.63 3.56
N ASN A 83 8.61 -0.75 4.87
CA ASN A 83 9.77 -1.47 5.39
C ASN A 83 9.56 -2.99 5.41
N GLU A 84 10.61 -3.74 5.77
CA GLU A 84 10.58 -5.21 5.86
C GLU A 84 9.56 -5.77 6.84
N ARG A 85 9.07 -4.96 7.78
CA ARG A 85 8.00 -5.30 8.75
C ARG A 85 6.61 -4.92 8.23
N HIS A 86 6.50 -4.52 6.97
CA HIS A 86 5.29 -3.98 6.36
C HIS A 86 4.71 -2.78 7.14
N GLN A 87 5.58 -1.94 7.69
CA GLN A 87 5.21 -0.66 8.28
C GLN A 87 5.40 0.45 7.24
N LEU A 88 4.47 1.39 7.22
CA LEU A 88 4.62 2.59 6.41
C LEU A 88 5.79 3.41 6.95
N GLU A 89 6.62 3.88 6.03
CA GLU A 89 7.67 4.85 6.29
C GLU A 89 7.58 6.00 5.30
N PHE A 90 8.01 7.17 5.75
CA PHE A 90 8.21 8.32 4.89
C PHE A 90 9.65 8.82 5.04
N GLU A 91 10.39 8.85 3.93
CA GLU A 91 11.75 9.37 3.87
C GLU A 91 11.70 10.86 3.55
N VAL A 92 11.92 11.71 4.55
CA VAL A 92 11.97 13.15 4.36
C VAL A 92 13.26 13.50 3.65
N SER A 93 13.17 14.15 2.49
CA SER A 93 14.34 14.63 1.73
C SER A 93 14.95 15.83 2.43
N ARG A 94 16.27 15.86 2.63
CA ARG A 94 16.98 17.04 3.19
C ARG A 94 17.85 17.68 2.12
N ALA A 95 18.13 18.98 2.24
CA ALA A 95 19.02 19.66 1.30
C ALA A 95 20.45 19.07 1.27
N SER A 96 20.87 18.38 2.33
CA SER A 96 22.16 17.68 2.39
C SER A 96 22.22 16.38 1.58
N GLY A 97 21.08 15.91 1.05
CA GLY A 97 20.96 14.58 0.44
C GLY A 97 20.83 13.43 1.43
N ILE A 98 20.90 13.70 2.74
CA ILE A 98 20.58 12.73 3.79
C ILE A 98 19.05 12.66 3.93
N HIS A 99 18.51 11.50 4.28
CA HIS A 99 17.08 11.32 4.52
C HIS A 99 16.78 11.02 5.99
N ASP A 100 15.76 11.68 6.53
CA ASP A 100 15.17 11.30 7.82
C ASP A 100 14.05 10.30 7.58
N VAL A 101 14.01 9.19 8.34
CA VAL A 101 13.00 8.15 8.17
C VAL A 101 11.94 8.23 9.26
N LEU A 102 10.70 8.51 8.86
CA LEU A 102 9.54 8.54 9.73
C LEU A 102 8.81 7.19 9.70
N THR A 103 9.05 6.32 10.69
CA THR A 103 8.37 5.02 10.77
C THR A 103 7.04 5.10 11.52
N PHE A 104 5.95 4.75 10.84
CA PHE A 104 4.59 4.82 11.37
C PHE A 104 4.19 3.51 12.07
N LYS A 105 4.14 3.53 13.40
CA LYS A 105 3.94 2.33 14.26
C LYS A 105 2.49 1.83 14.40
N GLY A 106 1.55 2.50 13.74
CA GLY A 106 0.12 2.15 13.75
C GLY A 106 -0.17 0.95 12.86
N ARG A 107 -1.47 0.71 12.62
CA ARG A 107 -1.93 -0.36 11.73
C ARG A 107 -2.49 0.26 10.49
N TRP A 108 -2.14 -0.24 9.31
CA TRP A 108 -2.87 0.10 8.10
C TRP A 108 -3.88 -1.00 7.75
N LYS A 109 -4.89 -0.69 6.95
CA LYS A 109 -5.90 -1.58 6.36
C LYS A 109 -6.22 -1.11 4.94
N LEU A 110 -6.95 -1.91 4.16
CA LEU A 110 -7.54 -1.43 2.92
C LEU A 110 -8.89 -0.77 3.21
N GLY A 111 -9.12 0.39 2.60
CA GLY A 111 -10.40 1.08 2.60
C GLY A 111 -11.38 0.47 1.58
N PRO A 112 -12.63 0.98 1.53
CA PRO A 112 -13.64 0.50 0.61
C PRO A 112 -13.26 0.65 -0.88
N SER A 113 -12.52 1.71 -1.23
CA SER A 113 -12.05 1.96 -2.60
C SER A 113 -10.64 1.41 -2.83
N GLN A 114 -10.27 0.40 -2.05
CA GLN A 114 -8.96 -0.27 -2.06
C GLN A 114 -7.78 0.65 -1.75
N GLU A 115 -8.01 1.81 -1.13
CA GLU A 115 -6.96 2.71 -0.69
C GLU A 115 -6.28 2.23 0.61
N ILE A 116 -5.04 2.65 0.86
CA ILE A 116 -4.36 2.31 2.12
C ILE A 116 -4.80 3.29 3.21
N VAL A 117 -5.46 2.78 4.25
CA VAL A 117 -5.89 3.56 5.41
C VAL A 117 -5.02 3.22 6.60
N TYR A 118 -4.14 4.13 6.99
CA TYR A 118 -3.34 4.05 8.19
C TYR A 118 -4.13 4.53 9.41
N VAL A 119 -4.12 3.76 10.49
CA VAL A 119 -4.93 3.96 11.69
C VAL A 119 -4.04 3.95 12.93
N TRP A 120 -4.21 4.95 13.80
CA TRP A 120 -3.56 5.00 15.10
C TRP A 120 -4.51 5.51 16.18
N ARG A 121 -4.09 5.41 17.44
CA ARG A 121 -4.87 5.87 18.59
C ARG A 121 -4.12 7.00 19.29
N ARG A 122 -4.84 8.06 19.61
CA ARG A 122 -4.35 9.16 20.44
C ARG A 122 -5.10 9.14 21.77
N THR A 123 -4.36 9.33 22.86
CA THR A 123 -4.95 9.52 24.19
C THR A 123 -4.76 10.98 24.58
N ASN A 124 -5.85 11.70 24.81
CA ASN A 124 -5.77 13.01 25.45
C ASN A 124 -5.55 12.79 26.94
N LEU A 125 -4.43 13.26 27.49
CA LEU A 125 -4.06 13.01 28.88
C LEU A 125 -4.92 13.78 29.88
N LEU A 126 -5.40 14.97 29.51
CA LEU A 126 -6.22 15.81 30.38
C LEU A 126 -7.62 15.22 30.54
N THR A 127 -8.25 14.82 29.44
CA THR A 127 -9.61 14.25 29.44
C THR A 127 -9.62 12.74 29.60
N LYS A 128 -8.46 12.07 29.51
CA LYS A 128 -8.28 10.61 29.43
C LYS A 128 -9.08 9.94 28.30
N THR A 129 -9.54 10.71 27.31
CA THR A 129 -10.29 10.17 26.17
C THR A 129 -9.34 9.59 25.12
N ARG A 130 -9.75 8.49 24.50
CA ARG A 130 -9.04 7.86 23.39
C ARG A 130 -9.76 8.17 22.08
N THR A 131 -9.06 8.77 21.13
CA THR A 131 -9.54 8.98 19.77
C THR A 131 -8.81 8.04 18.81
N GLN A 132 -9.52 7.57 17.79
CA GLN A 132 -8.92 6.89 16.65
C GLN A 132 -8.72 7.92 15.55
N GLU A 133 -7.52 7.97 15.01
CA GLU A 133 -7.15 8.86 13.92
C GLU A 133 -6.80 8.02 12.69
N GLU A 134 -7.04 8.58 11.51
CA GLU A 134 -6.79 7.91 10.24
C GLU A 134 -6.04 8.82 9.25
N LEU A 135 -5.16 8.21 8.45
CA LEU A 135 -4.41 8.83 7.36
C LEU A 135 -4.64 7.97 6.11
N THR A 136 -5.21 8.56 5.08
CA THR A 136 -5.58 7.84 3.86
C THR A 136 -4.60 8.14 2.75
N LEU A 137 -3.96 7.10 2.22
CA LEU A 137 -3.06 7.16 1.08
C LEU A 137 -3.83 6.71 -0.16
N ARG A 138 -4.27 7.64 -1.00
CA ARG A 138 -5.02 7.34 -2.24
C ARG A 138 -4.07 6.96 -3.37
N GLY A 139 -4.51 6.06 -4.23
CA GLY A 139 -3.67 5.47 -5.25
C GLY A 139 -4.34 4.28 -5.92
N TRP A 140 -3.54 3.52 -6.67
CA TRP A 140 -3.97 2.31 -7.35
C TRP A 140 -2.96 1.18 -7.18
N TRP A 141 -3.45 -0.04 -7.34
CA TRP A 141 -2.65 -1.25 -7.29
C TRP A 141 -2.20 -1.64 -8.69
N ASP A 142 -0.96 -2.08 -8.82
CA ASP A 142 -0.39 -2.62 -10.06
C ASP A 142 0.58 -3.78 -9.75
N LEU A 143 0.99 -4.50 -10.78
CA LEU A 143 1.98 -5.56 -10.72
C LEU A 143 3.29 -5.08 -11.38
N SER A 144 4.37 -5.00 -10.61
CA SER A 144 5.69 -4.69 -11.15
C SER A 144 6.25 -5.85 -11.98
N SER A 145 7.31 -5.58 -12.74
CA SER A 145 7.99 -6.58 -13.59
C SER A 145 8.60 -7.75 -12.82
N ASP A 146 8.83 -7.61 -11.52
CA ASP A 146 9.33 -8.66 -10.63
C ASP A 146 8.21 -9.35 -9.83
N HIS A 147 6.96 -9.24 -10.31
CA HIS A 147 5.77 -9.91 -9.77
C HIS A 147 5.38 -9.48 -8.38
N ARG A 148 5.82 -8.29 -7.98
CA ARG A 148 5.44 -7.70 -6.72
C ARG A 148 4.22 -6.84 -6.90
N LEU A 149 3.29 -7.00 -5.97
CA LEU A 149 2.21 -6.07 -5.87
C LEU A 149 2.78 -4.69 -5.49
N THR A 150 2.45 -3.68 -6.26
CA THR A 150 2.85 -2.30 -6.03
C THR A 150 1.63 -1.42 -5.82
N TYR A 151 1.80 -0.37 -5.04
CA TYR A 151 0.79 0.67 -4.87
C TYR A 151 1.38 2.01 -5.26
N THR A 152 0.75 2.64 -6.25
CA THR A 152 1.17 3.94 -6.78
C THR A 152 0.26 5.01 -6.24
N LEU A 153 0.83 6.02 -5.59
CA LEU A 153 0.05 7.11 -5.00
C LEU A 153 -0.53 8.01 -6.07
N GLN A 154 -1.75 8.48 -5.86
CA GLN A 154 -2.48 9.31 -6.80
C GLN A 154 -1.76 10.64 -7.04
N GLY A 155 -1.29 10.87 -8.26
CA GLY A 155 -0.49 12.05 -8.62
C GLY A 155 1.03 11.80 -8.60
N SER A 156 1.46 10.59 -8.24
CA SER A 156 2.81 10.11 -8.54
C SER A 156 2.88 9.56 -9.97
N GLY A 157 3.99 9.81 -10.66
CA GLY A 157 4.37 9.06 -11.86
C GLY A 157 5.13 7.76 -11.55
N GLU A 158 5.54 7.57 -10.30
CA GLU A 158 6.40 6.46 -9.87
C GLU A 158 5.73 5.60 -8.79
N PRO A 159 5.98 4.27 -8.78
CA PRO A 159 5.49 3.38 -7.73
C PRO A 159 5.98 3.84 -6.36
N SER A 160 5.07 4.05 -5.42
CA SER A 160 5.42 4.63 -4.11
C SER A 160 5.54 3.58 -3.02
N LEU A 161 4.88 2.42 -3.14
CA LEU A 161 4.96 1.37 -2.12
C LEU A 161 5.10 -0.01 -2.79
N LEU A 162 6.22 -0.67 -2.55
CA LEU A 162 6.48 -2.04 -3.00
C LEU A 162 6.11 -3.05 -1.92
N PHE A 163 5.33 -4.06 -2.28
CA PHE A 163 4.92 -5.12 -1.36
C PHE A 163 5.60 -6.44 -1.73
N ALA A 164 6.65 -6.79 -0.99
CA ALA A 164 7.26 -8.11 -1.09
C ALA A 164 6.29 -9.19 -0.59
N GLY A 165 6.06 -10.21 -1.42
CA GLY A 165 5.10 -11.25 -1.10
C GLY A 165 4.97 -12.25 -2.24
N THR A 166 3.99 -13.11 -2.10
CA THR A 166 3.60 -14.06 -3.15
C THR A 166 2.10 -14.05 -3.28
N PHE A 167 1.59 -14.25 -4.49
CA PHE A 167 0.16 -14.45 -4.68
C PHE A 167 -0.28 -15.68 -3.88
N GLN A 168 -1.13 -15.46 -2.88
CA GLN A 168 -1.64 -16.56 -2.06
C GLN A 168 -2.78 -17.29 -2.73
N THR A 169 -3.31 -16.74 -3.81
CA THR A 169 -4.52 -17.24 -4.42
C THR A 169 -4.23 -18.59 -5.07
N ARG A 170 -4.36 -19.65 -4.25
CA ARG A 170 -4.24 -21.09 -4.58
C ARG A 170 -5.27 -21.56 -5.62
N SER A 171 -6.09 -20.63 -6.09
CA SER A 171 -7.07 -20.67 -7.17
C SER A 171 -7.65 -19.26 -7.22
N LEU A 172 -7.48 -18.54 -8.31
CA LEU A 172 -8.30 -17.37 -8.59
C LEU A 172 -9.72 -17.89 -8.85
N SER A 173 -10.51 -18.02 -7.80
CA SER A 173 -11.94 -18.22 -8.00
C SER A 173 -12.49 -16.89 -8.48
N ALA A 174 -12.48 -16.71 -9.81
CA ALA A 174 -12.96 -15.50 -10.47
C ALA A 174 -14.36 -15.07 -9.98
N LYS A 175 -15.15 -16.05 -9.49
CA LYS A 175 -16.49 -15.88 -8.90
C LYS A 175 -16.56 -14.90 -7.73
N LYS A 176 -15.49 -14.69 -6.95
CA LYS A 176 -15.53 -13.78 -5.79
C LYS A 176 -15.07 -12.36 -6.11
N GLY A 177 -14.62 -12.09 -7.34
CA GLY A 177 -14.06 -10.77 -7.68
C GLY A 177 -12.91 -10.37 -6.76
N GLN A 178 -12.08 -11.35 -6.33
CA GLN A 178 -11.04 -11.15 -5.34
C GLN A 178 -9.67 -11.56 -5.89
N LEU A 179 -8.65 -10.79 -5.52
CA LEU A 179 -7.24 -11.10 -5.71
C LEU A 179 -6.56 -11.08 -4.33
N SER A 180 -6.09 -12.24 -3.86
CA SER A 180 -5.42 -12.35 -2.54
C SER A 180 -3.91 -12.52 -2.69
N TYR A 181 -3.16 -11.63 -2.05
CA TYR A 181 -1.70 -11.56 -2.06
C TYR A 181 -1.16 -11.72 -0.63
N GLN A 182 -0.28 -12.70 -0.39
CA GLN A 182 0.33 -12.92 0.92
C GLN A 182 1.61 -12.10 1.04
N LEU A 183 1.58 -11.11 1.91
CA LEU A 183 2.76 -10.40 2.36
C LEU A 183 3.54 -11.29 3.32
N GLY A 184 4.80 -11.55 2.98
CA GLY A 184 5.72 -12.33 3.79
C GLY A 184 6.80 -11.45 4.37
N ALA A 185 6.86 -11.34 5.70
CA ALA A 185 7.96 -10.69 6.40
C ALA A 185 8.60 -11.68 7.37
N SER A 186 9.91 -11.88 7.25
CA SER A 186 10.70 -12.66 8.19
C SER A 186 11.64 -11.70 8.90
N VAL A 187 11.39 -11.42 10.18
CA VAL A 187 12.27 -10.60 11.00
C VAL A 187 12.66 -11.38 12.24
N GLU A 188 13.97 -11.53 12.48
CA GLU A 188 14.51 -12.16 13.69
C GLU A 188 13.88 -13.55 13.99
N GLY A 189 13.68 -14.36 12.95
CA GLY A 189 13.07 -15.70 13.07
C GLY A 189 11.55 -15.73 13.27
N LYS A 190 10.89 -14.58 13.52
CA LYS A 190 9.42 -14.49 13.59
C LYS A 190 8.86 -14.22 12.19
N LYS A 191 8.15 -15.22 11.66
CA LYS A 191 7.41 -15.10 10.40
C LYS A 191 6.08 -14.41 10.67
N SER A 192 5.90 -13.20 10.15
CA SER A 192 4.58 -12.59 10.08
C SER A 192 4.02 -12.77 8.67
N ARG A 193 2.77 -13.24 8.60
CA ARG A 193 2.04 -13.39 7.34
C ARG A 193 0.83 -12.47 7.40
N ARG A 194 0.69 -11.64 6.38
CA ARG A 194 -0.48 -10.77 6.22
C ARG A 194 -1.07 -11.00 4.84
N VAL A 195 -2.38 -11.18 4.76
CA VAL A 195 -3.07 -11.34 3.48
C VAL A 195 -3.66 -10.00 3.09
N LEU A 196 -3.35 -9.56 1.89
CA LEU A 196 -3.94 -8.41 1.22
C LEU A 196 -4.96 -8.95 0.22
N THR A 197 -6.22 -8.59 0.39
CA THR A 197 -7.29 -9.00 -0.52
C THR A 197 -7.83 -7.78 -1.24
N LEU A 198 -7.57 -7.70 -2.54
CA LEU A 198 -8.13 -6.70 -3.43
C LEU A 198 -9.46 -7.19 -3.99
N PHE A 199 -10.43 -6.28 -4.10
CA PHE A 199 -11.74 -6.56 -4.67
C PHE A 199 -11.88 -5.86 -6.03
N GLY A 200 -12.45 -6.56 -7.00
CA GLY A 200 -12.46 -6.15 -8.38
C GLY A 200 -13.23 -7.11 -9.29
N ARG A 201 -13.05 -6.95 -10.61
CA ARG A 201 -13.69 -7.77 -11.63
C ARG A 201 -12.63 -8.45 -12.48
N TRP A 202 -12.78 -9.74 -12.68
CA TRP A 202 -11.96 -10.49 -13.63
C TRP A 202 -12.54 -10.35 -15.04
N LYS A 203 -11.67 -10.10 -16.02
CA LYS A 203 -11.97 -10.07 -17.45
C LYS A 203 -10.93 -10.89 -18.20
N LEU A 204 -11.33 -11.48 -19.32
CA LEU A 204 -10.43 -12.10 -20.30
C LEU A 204 -10.45 -11.21 -21.54
N SER A 205 -9.29 -10.76 -22.02
CA SER A 205 -9.18 -9.95 -23.23
C SER A 205 -9.35 -10.82 -24.48
N ALA A 206 -9.48 -10.19 -25.65
CA ALA A 206 -9.51 -10.89 -26.94
C ALA A 206 -8.18 -11.62 -27.23
N ASP A 207 -7.06 -11.06 -26.75
CA ASP A 207 -5.72 -11.65 -26.81
C ASP A 207 -5.48 -12.69 -25.70
N LEU A 208 -6.55 -13.05 -24.98
CA LEU A 208 -6.58 -14.03 -23.91
C LEU A 208 -5.82 -13.62 -22.63
N ASP A 209 -5.40 -12.36 -22.53
CA ASP A 209 -4.85 -11.82 -21.28
C ASP A 209 -5.91 -11.83 -20.18
N LEU A 210 -5.50 -12.19 -18.97
CA LEU A 210 -6.36 -12.06 -17.80
C LEU A 210 -6.18 -10.67 -17.19
N ILE A 211 -7.29 -9.95 -17.01
CA ILE A 211 -7.31 -8.59 -16.47
C ILE A 211 -8.10 -8.58 -15.17
N PHE A 212 -7.56 -7.95 -14.12
CA PHE A 212 -8.27 -7.68 -12.89
C PHE A 212 -8.53 -6.18 -12.74
N GLU A 213 -9.77 -5.77 -12.87
CA GLU A 213 -10.20 -4.38 -12.75
C GLU A 213 -10.55 -4.03 -11.30
N ILE A 214 -9.96 -2.96 -10.79
CA ILE A 214 -10.17 -2.45 -9.44
C ILE A 214 -10.74 -1.04 -9.54
N ALA A 215 -11.81 -0.77 -8.80
CA ALA A 215 -12.31 0.59 -8.65
C ALA A 215 -11.45 1.37 -7.64
N CYS A 216 -10.95 2.53 -8.06
CA CYS A 216 -10.14 3.41 -7.23
C CYS A 216 -10.98 4.55 -6.63
N SER A 217 -10.40 5.23 -5.62
CA SER A 217 -11.08 6.30 -4.88
C SER A 217 -11.47 7.52 -5.72
N ASP A 218 -10.89 7.67 -6.91
CA ASP A 218 -11.22 8.75 -7.87
C ASP A 218 -12.31 8.35 -8.87
N GLY A 219 -12.91 7.16 -8.70
CA GLY A 219 -13.94 6.62 -9.57
C GLY A 219 -13.40 5.97 -10.85
N ARG A 220 -12.08 5.99 -11.09
CA ARG A 220 -11.48 5.31 -12.23
C ARG A 220 -11.35 3.81 -11.97
N LEU A 221 -11.37 3.04 -13.05
CA LEU A 221 -11.04 1.63 -13.03
C LEU A 221 -9.55 1.48 -13.38
N HIS A 222 -8.81 0.81 -12.52
CA HIS A 222 -7.42 0.43 -12.79
C HIS A 222 -7.34 -1.06 -13.11
N GLU A 223 -6.54 -1.39 -14.12
CA GLU A 223 -6.37 -2.76 -14.61
C GLU A 223 -5.04 -3.33 -14.15
N ILE A 224 -5.06 -4.50 -13.52
CA ILE A 224 -3.88 -5.34 -13.36
C ILE A 224 -3.92 -6.40 -14.45
N ARG A 225 -2.95 -6.39 -15.36
CA ARG A 225 -2.85 -7.34 -16.47
C ARG A 225 -1.90 -8.48 -16.10
N PHE A 226 -2.36 -9.70 -16.32
CA PHE A 226 -1.59 -10.91 -16.17
C PHE A 226 -1.37 -11.51 -17.55
N GLY A 227 -0.13 -11.87 -17.85
CA GLY A 227 0.14 -12.72 -18.99
C GLY A 227 -0.45 -14.10 -18.75
N THR A 228 -0.74 -14.80 -19.84
CA THR A 228 -1.39 -16.12 -19.78
C THR A 228 -0.71 -17.12 -20.68
N GLU A 229 -0.40 -18.30 -20.16
CA GLU A 229 -0.12 -19.48 -20.97
C GLU A 229 -1.35 -20.38 -20.98
N ILE A 230 -1.86 -20.70 -22.16
CA ILE A 230 -3.05 -21.52 -22.33
C ILE A 230 -2.65 -22.89 -22.80
N GLU A 231 -3.00 -23.89 -22.00
CA GLU A 231 -2.90 -25.29 -22.34
C GLU A 231 -4.31 -25.84 -22.54
N ILE A 232 -4.65 -26.22 -23.78
CA ILE A 232 -5.92 -26.88 -24.09
C ILE A 232 -5.70 -28.39 -23.98
N THR A 233 -6.41 -29.03 -23.06
CA THR A 233 -6.33 -30.48 -22.88
C THR A 233 -7.21 -31.22 -23.91
N PRO A 234 -6.96 -32.51 -24.16
CA PRO A 234 -7.83 -33.34 -25.00
C PRO A 234 -9.30 -33.40 -24.53
N SER A 235 -9.56 -33.12 -23.25
CA SER A 235 -10.90 -33.04 -22.67
C SER A 235 -11.62 -31.71 -22.92
N TRP A 236 -11.05 -30.81 -23.75
CA TRP A 236 -11.55 -29.45 -23.98
C TRP A 236 -11.60 -28.59 -22.71
N GLU A 237 -10.68 -28.81 -21.78
CA GLU A 237 -10.42 -27.86 -20.69
C GLU A 237 -9.30 -26.91 -21.12
N ALA A 238 -9.50 -25.61 -20.88
CA ALA A 238 -8.44 -24.62 -21.05
C ALA A 238 -7.82 -24.33 -19.68
N ALA A 239 -6.59 -24.77 -19.45
CA ALA A 239 -5.80 -24.39 -18.30
C ALA A 239 -4.99 -23.13 -18.64
N VAL A 240 -5.24 -22.06 -17.90
CA VAL A 240 -4.62 -20.75 -18.06
C VAL A 240 -3.69 -20.52 -16.88
N ARG A 241 -2.38 -20.64 -17.13
CA ARG A 241 -1.37 -20.30 -16.14
C ARG A 241 -1.12 -18.81 -16.18
N LEU A 242 -1.11 -18.19 -15.02
CA LEU A 242 -0.71 -16.79 -14.89
C LEU A 242 0.80 -16.72 -15.04
N VAL A 243 1.23 -15.94 -16.01
CA VAL A 243 2.64 -15.59 -16.19
C VAL A 243 2.82 -14.09 -16.02
N GLY A 244 3.99 -13.70 -15.57
CA GLY A 244 4.37 -12.30 -15.52
C GLY A 244 4.67 -11.75 -16.91
N ARG A 245 5.08 -10.47 -16.97
CA ARG A 245 5.36 -9.79 -18.25
C ARG A 245 6.54 -10.41 -19.01
N GLN A 246 7.41 -11.15 -18.33
CA GLN A 246 8.58 -11.81 -18.92
C GLN A 246 8.34 -13.32 -19.16
N GLY A 247 7.11 -13.83 -18.91
CA GLY A 247 6.71 -15.22 -19.19
C GLY A 247 6.94 -16.20 -18.03
N GLU A 248 7.56 -15.77 -16.94
CA GLU A 248 7.71 -16.57 -15.71
C GLU A 248 6.37 -16.91 -15.04
N PRO A 249 6.26 -18.09 -14.42
CA PRO A 249 5.05 -18.51 -13.73
C PRO A 249 4.82 -17.71 -12.44
N LEU A 250 3.62 -17.14 -12.29
CA LEU A 250 3.15 -16.46 -11.07
C LEU A 250 2.60 -17.43 -10.02
N GLY A 251 2.61 -18.74 -10.31
CA GLY A 251 2.11 -19.79 -9.43
C GLY A 251 0.58 -19.90 -9.34
N GLY A 252 -0.14 -19.18 -10.21
CA GLY A 252 -1.59 -19.28 -10.35
C GLY A 252 -1.99 -20.02 -11.62
N GLU A 253 -3.02 -20.87 -11.52
CA GLU A 253 -3.63 -21.55 -12.66
C GLU A 253 -5.16 -21.41 -12.55
N ILE A 254 -5.80 -21.06 -13.66
CA ILE A 254 -7.26 -20.98 -13.83
C ILE A 254 -7.64 -22.03 -14.86
N ARG A 255 -8.56 -22.94 -14.54
CA ARG A 255 -9.11 -23.86 -15.54
C ARG A 255 -10.52 -23.48 -15.92
N PHE A 256 -10.75 -23.35 -17.22
CA PHE A 256 -12.05 -23.15 -17.82
C PHE A 256 -12.56 -24.47 -18.37
N SER A 257 -13.78 -24.86 -17.99
CA SER A 257 -14.43 -26.05 -18.54
C SER A 257 -15.11 -25.73 -19.88
N ARG A 258 -15.40 -26.76 -20.66
CA ARG A 258 -16.17 -26.66 -21.91
C ARG A 258 -17.53 -25.99 -21.72
N GLU A 259 -18.18 -26.20 -20.58
CA GLU A 259 -19.47 -25.59 -20.23
C GLU A 259 -19.35 -24.09 -20.00
N PHE A 260 -18.25 -23.64 -19.35
CA PHE A 260 -17.96 -22.23 -19.14
C PHE A 260 -17.86 -21.47 -20.47
N LEU A 261 -17.14 -22.05 -21.43
CA LEU A 261 -16.91 -21.43 -22.74
C LEU A 261 -18.19 -21.38 -23.61
N LYS A 262 -19.13 -22.32 -23.42
CA LYS A 262 -20.34 -22.43 -24.25
C LYS A 262 -21.52 -21.60 -23.77
N ASN A 263 -21.68 -21.43 -22.45
CA ASN A 263 -22.93 -20.91 -21.88
C ASN A 263 -22.81 -19.49 -21.31
N GLY A 264 -21.67 -18.80 -21.48
CA GLY A 264 -21.45 -17.49 -20.87
C GLY A 264 -21.46 -17.50 -19.33
N GLY A 265 -21.50 -18.68 -18.72
CA GLY A 265 -21.48 -18.91 -17.28
C GLY A 265 -21.48 -20.40 -16.92
N GLY A 266 -20.65 -20.79 -15.95
CA GLY A 266 -20.76 -22.07 -15.24
C GLY A 266 -19.49 -22.92 -15.14
N GLY A 267 -19.14 -23.34 -13.90
CA GLY A 267 -18.23 -24.45 -13.57
C GLY A 267 -16.71 -24.15 -13.57
N PHE A 268 -16.01 -24.53 -12.49
CA PHE A 268 -14.54 -24.55 -12.47
C PHE A 268 -14.02 -25.83 -11.79
N VAL A 269 -12.88 -26.34 -12.29
CA VAL A 269 -12.15 -27.47 -11.70
C VAL A 269 -10.80 -26.94 -11.22
N ARG A 270 -10.43 -27.26 -9.97
CA ARG A 270 -9.25 -26.76 -9.28
C ARG A 270 -8.28 -27.90 -9.01
N LEU A 271 -7.05 -27.81 -9.51
CA LEU A 271 -5.96 -28.68 -9.12
C LEU A 271 -4.97 -27.94 -8.20
N ARG A 272 -4.60 -28.57 -7.08
CA ARG A 272 -3.54 -28.12 -6.17
C ARG A 272 -2.25 -28.89 -6.48
N ARG A 273 -1.14 -28.18 -6.65
CA ARG A 273 0.21 -28.77 -6.51
C ARG A 273 1.08 -27.86 -5.64
N THR A 274 1.70 -28.45 -4.61
CA THR A 274 2.72 -27.80 -3.77
C THR A 274 3.95 -28.70 -3.69
N LEU A 275 5.04 -28.21 -3.08
CA LEU A 275 6.23 -29.01 -2.75
C LEU A 275 5.94 -30.20 -1.81
N ARG A 276 4.76 -30.28 -1.16
CA ARG A 276 4.44 -31.34 -0.18
C ARG A 276 3.08 -32.04 -0.34
N ASP A 277 2.09 -31.49 -1.05
CA ASP A 277 0.76 -32.11 -1.22
C ASP A 277 0.07 -31.76 -2.56
N SER A 278 -0.83 -32.65 -3.02
CA SER A 278 -1.73 -32.47 -4.16
C SER A 278 -3.19 -32.77 -3.77
N ALA A 279 -4.15 -31.96 -4.23
CA ALA A 279 -5.58 -32.23 -4.03
C ALA A 279 -6.42 -31.63 -5.18
N VAL A 280 -7.64 -32.15 -5.36
CA VAL A 280 -8.58 -31.74 -6.42
C VAL A 280 -9.87 -31.26 -5.78
N GLU A 281 -10.37 -30.09 -6.21
CA GLU A 281 -11.67 -29.54 -5.79
C GLU A 281 -12.48 -29.17 -7.04
N ALA A 282 -13.79 -29.40 -7.02
CA ALA A 282 -14.71 -29.06 -8.12
C ALA A 282 -15.94 -28.31 -7.58
N GLY A 283 -16.47 -27.35 -8.37
CA GLY A 283 -17.68 -26.61 -7.99
C GLY A 283 -18.47 -26.10 -9.20
N PHE A 284 -19.79 -26.06 -9.07
CA PHE A 284 -20.74 -25.60 -10.10
C PHE A 284 -21.32 -24.22 -9.76
N SER A 285 -21.91 -23.54 -10.74
CA SER A 285 -22.84 -22.41 -10.52
C SER A 285 -23.95 -22.47 -11.54
N VAL A 286 -25.16 -22.16 -11.09
CA VAL A 286 -26.33 -21.99 -11.93
C VAL A 286 -26.54 -20.48 -12.11
N PRO A 287 -26.61 -19.96 -13.35
CA PRO A 287 -27.03 -18.58 -13.58
C PRO A 287 -28.51 -18.43 -13.19
N TRP A 288 -28.83 -17.37 -12.46
CA TRP A 288 -30.20 -16.83 -12.33
C TRP A 288 -30.38 -15.68 -13.30
#